data_AF-A0AA94IUA9-F1
#
_entry.id   AF-A0AA94IUA9-F1
#
_cell.length_a   1.000
_cell.length_b   1.000
_cell.length_c   1.000
_cell.angle_alpha   90.00
_cell.angle_beta   90.00
_cell.angle_gamma   90.00
#
_symmetry.space_group_name_H-M   'P 1'
#
loop_
_entity.id
_entity.type
_entity.pdbx_description
1 polymer ?
#
loop_
_entity_poly.entity_id
_entity_poly.type
_entity_poly.pdbx_seq_one_letter_code
_entity_poly.pdbx_strand_id
1 'polypeptide(L)'
;MKATKLFIYLLLALPAFFLQSCQTEEDNVFDKPYSERMGEFLQKAQDTLTASQYGWVLDYYPQSNQVYGGVAYTIKFTHDDAIVRYEKNPDDGEVKSLYKMKEDDGPVLSFDTYNAFLHKYATPKKGEYRGMEGDFEFVIDEIKADYIKVHGKRSLNTMYLRKLSEPATDYIEQVTDLTNLFVFSDFNLSIGGKTYTLVITDRDNRQLAIYDGNTPIAESAYTFTDRGIRLYEPITINGAVVYDLTFDKETAKLSGNGVQTTSSKIDVNVIANLIGTIDVSNGAKKIKKTIPYLSWLNVSCDASWVHLTKEGNTLTIDVDANAIATKARGAKIKISNGIDEASAAVMQYDLSALMGYYELKMTSYVAGDNNKDVLKVNTRQARLRYEGSGANRKFYLNVSSPYGDDFVFPLTYVASAKAFLMQSGQNVITIRNSRATYYIANSFNIDANRGTGTDTDFYNLITFSVNENGDISASLCGPLFVKVNGQLRYVNLTTERFILNAYSSEPFSDDNIVAMLDMWINPVITKRSSSSSSAKPAILPEETSDNTLSLQMPQYLPNRIPSFDVDFSSRLTTSVAKQVKLNK
;
A
#
# COMPACT_ATOMS: atom_id res chain seq x y z
N MET A 1 65.09 -76.53 25.17
CA MET A 1 65.20 -75.09 25.52
C MET A 1 65.55 -74.14 24.36
N LYS A 2 65.56 -74.56 23.08
CA LYS A 2 65.84 -73.65 21.94
C LYS A 2 64.59 -73.15 21.18
N ALA A 3 63.50 -73.92 21.14
CA ALA A 3 62.27 -73.54 20.42
C ALA A 3 61.43 -72.44 21.14
N THR A 4 61.44 -72.39 22.47
CA THR A 4 60.65 -71.44 23.26
C THR A 4 61.17 -69.99 23.17
N LYS A 5 62.49 -69.80 22.96
CA LYS A 5 63.07 -68.46 22.78
C LYS A 5 62.75 -67.88 21.39
N LEU A 6 62.70 -68.73 20.35
CA LEU A 6 62.37 -68.32 18.99
C LEU A 6 60.91 -67.81 18.90
N PHE A 7 59.99 -68.46 19.59
CA PHE A 7 58.59 -68.03 19.67
C PHE A 7 58.43 -66.68 20.40
N ILE A 8 59.21 -66.44 21.46
CA ILE A 8 59.18 -65.16 22.19
C ILE A 8 59.73 -64.02 21.33
N TYR A 9 60.81 -64.25 20.57
CA TYR A 9 61.34 -63.23 19.64
C TYR A 9 60.38 -62.94 18.48
N LEU A 10 59.65 -63.96 17.99
CA LEU A 10 58.62 -63.77 16.96
C LEU A 10 57.39 -63.01 17.51
N LEU A 11 57.00 -63.28 18.76
CA LEU A 11 55.88 -62.60 19.44
C LEU A 11 56.20 -61.13 19.80
N LEU A 12 57.48 -60.82 20.11
CA LEU A 12 57.97 -59.46 20.35
C LEU A 12 58.20 -58.66 19.05
N ALA A 13 58.38 -59.32 17.91
CA ALA A 13 58.51 -58.68 16.60
C ALA A 13 57.16 -58.42 15.91
N LEU A 14 56.09 -59.12 16.31
CA LEU A 14 54.74 -58.97 15.75
C LEU A 14 54.16 -57.54 15.84
N PRO A 15 54.35 -56.77 16.93
CA PRO A 15 53.87 -55.38 17.03
C PRO A 15 54.53 -54.44 16.00
N ALA A 16 55.75 -54.74 15.54
CA ALA A 16 56.45 -53.91 14.55
C ALA A 16 55.82 -54.00 13.15
N PHE A 17 55.07 -55.08 12.86
CA PHE A 17 54.30 -55.21 11.62
C PHE A 17 52.93 -54.51 11.68
N PHE A 18 52.45 -54.13 12.86
CA PHE A 18 51.22 -53.35 13.05
C PHE A 18 51.47 -51.84 13.20
N LEU A 19 52.73 -51.39 13.13
CA LEU A 19 53.11 -49.97 13.13
C LEU A 19 53.22 -49.36 11.72
N GLN A 20 52.76 -50.04 10.67
CA GLN A 20 52.26 -49.33 9.50
C GLN A 20 50.92 -48.69 9.86
N SER A 21 50.99 -47.65 10.71
CA SER A 21 50.04 -46.55 10.67
C SER A 21 49.82 -46.25 9.20
N CYS A 22 48.58 -46.42 8.71
CA CYS A 22 48.17 -45.90 7.42
C CYS A 22 48.77 -44.50 7.30
N GLN A 23 49.77 -44.35 6.44
CA GLN A 23 50.15 -43.06 5.92
C GLN A 23 49.03 -42.72 4.95
N THR A 24 47.90 -42.25 5.49
CA THR A 24 46.96 -41.45 4.72
C THR A 24 47.65 -40.10 4.51
N GLU A 25 48.67 -40.09 3.65
CA GLU A 25 48.91 -38.90 2.85
C GLU A 25 47.70 -38.78 1.94
N GLU A 26 46.61 -38.25 2.49
CA GLU A 26 45.60 -37.62 1.66
C GLU A 26 46.32 -36.45 1.01
N ASP A 27 46.51 -36.52 -0.31
CA ASP A 27 46.89 -35.36 -1.08
C ASP A 27 45.97 -34.22 -0.67
N ASN A 28 46.53 -33.13 -0.16
CA ASN A 28 45.74 -31.97 0.19
C ASN A 28 44.96 -31.55 -1.06
N VAL A 29 43.63 -31.65 -1.01
CA VAL A 29 42.73 -31.26 -2.13
C VAL A 29 42.96 -29.80 -2.54
N PHE A 30 43.56 -28.99 -1.66
CA PHE A 30 43.88 -27.59 -1.89
C PHE A 30 45.29 -27.24 -1.40
N ASP A 31 45.97 -26.39 -2.16
CA ASP A 31 47.35 -25.95 -1.86
C ASP A 31 47.46 -25.04 -0.62
N LYS A 32 46.34 -24.54 -0.10
CA LYS A 32 46.27 -23.60 1.04
C LYS A 32 45.24 -24.04 2.09
N PRO A 33 45.48 -23.73 3.38
CA PRO A 33 44.50 -23.91 4.45
C PRO A 33 43.18 -23.20 4.14
N TYR A 34 42.07 -23.73 4.68
CA TYR A 34 40.74 -23.16 4.48
C TYR A 34 40.65 -21.68 4.90
N SER A 35 41.21 -21.31 6.06
CA SER A 35 41.17 -19.95 6.58
C SER A 35 41.88 -18.94 5.66
N GLU A 36 43.01 -19.33 5.07
CA GLU A 36 43.74 -18.49 4.12
C GLU A 36 42.93 -18.30 2.83
N ARG A 37 42.36 -19.38 2.28
CA ARG A 37 41.50 -19.30 1.09
C ARG A 37 40.24 -18.46 1.33
N MET A 38 39.62 -18.58 2.50
CA MET A 38 38.46 -17.79 2.90
C MET A 38 38.83 -16.30 3.02
N GLY A 39 39.94 -15.99 3.68
CA GLY A 39 40.46 -14.63 3.77
C GLY A 39 40.71 -14.00 2.39
N GLU A 40 41.37 -14.74 1.49
CA GLU A 40 41.62 -14.30 0.11
C GLU A 40 40.32 -14.09 -0.67
N PHE A 41 39.32 -14.96 -0.48
CA PHE A 41 38.02 -14.83 -1.15
C PHE A 41 37.24 -13.60 -0.65
N LEU A 42 37.19 -13.38 0.66
CA LEU A 42 36.52 -12.23 1.27
C LEU A 42 37.20 -10.91 0.87
N GLN A 43 38.54 -10.87 0.86
CA GLN A 43 39.29 -9.70 0.39
C GLN A 43 39.01 -9.44 -1.09
N LYS A 44 39.07 -10.48 -1.94
CA LYS A 44 38.73 -10.36 -3.36
C LYS A 44 37.30 -9.83 -3.57
N ALA A 45 36.35 -10.25 -2.75
CA ALA A 45 34.98 -9.75 -2.81
C ALA A 45 34.92 -8.25 -2.47
N GLN A 46 35.55 -7.83 -1.37
CA GLN A 46 35.58 -6.43 -0.95
C GLN A 46 36.28 -5.54 -1.98
N ASP A 47 37.41 -5.98 -2.51
CA ASP A 47 38.15 -5.28 -3.56
C ASP A 47 37.29 -5.13 -4.83
N THR A 48 36.59 -6.19 -5.22
CA THR A 48 35.69 -6.15 -6.38
C THR A 48 34.55 -5.16 -6.17
N LEU A 49 33.90 -5.19 -5.00
CA LEU A 49 32.78 -4.29 -4.68
C LEU A 49 33.21 -2.82 -4.69
N THR A 50 34.34 -2.51 -4.06
CA THR A 50 34.85 -1.13 -3.91
C THR A 50 35.45 -0.57 -5.21
N ALA A 51 35.96 -1.43 -6.09
CA ALA A 51 36.54 -1.03 -7.38
C ALA A 51 35.51 -0.51 -8.40
N SER A 52 34.21 -0.81 -8.25
CA SER A 52 33.19 -0.31 -9.17
C SER A 52 33.00 1.20 -9.04
N GLN A 53 33.28 1.98 -10.08
CA GLN A 53 33.16 3.45 -10.07
C GLN A 53 31.78 3.91 -9.58
N TYR A 54 30.70 3.39 -10.17
CA TYR A 54 29.33 3.81 -9.84
C TYR A 54 28.60 2.90 -8.85
N GLY A 55 29.25 1.81 -8.42
CA GLY A 55 28.65 0.84 -7.51
C GLY A 55 27.95 -0.30 -8.24
N TRP A 56 26.91 -0.84 -7.60
CA TRP A 56 26.21 -2.05 -8.01
C TRP A 56 24.70 -1.86 -7.87
N VAL A 57 23.91 -2.54 -8.69
CA VAL A 57 22.48 -2.75 -8.45
C VAL A 57 22.26 -4.15 -7.88
N LEU A 58 21.51 -4.24 -6.80
CA LEU A 58 20.99 -5.48 -6.24
C LEU A 58 19.53 -5.63 -6.64
N ASP A 59 19.23 -6.64 -7.46
CA ASP A 59 17.87 -7.11 -7.70
C ASP A 59 17.42 -7.88 -6.44
N TYR A 60 16.78 -7.20 -5.49
CA TYR A 60 16.47 -7.76 -4.17
C TYR A 60 15.08 -8.38 -4.11
N TYR A 61 15.00 -9.60 -3.57
CA TYR A 61 13.76 -10.37 -3.45
C TYR A 61 13.58 -10.82 -2.00
N PRO A 62 12.64 -10.24 -1.23
CA PRO A 62 12.33 -10.70 0.12
C PRO A 62 11.40 -11.92 0.09
N GLN A 63 11.48 -12.73 1.15
CA GLN A 63 10.73 -13.97 1.33
C GLN A 63 11.10 -15.08 0.32
N SER A 64 11.17 -16.32 0.80
CA SER A 64 11.70 -17.47 0.03
C SER A 64 10.92 -17.84 -1.23
N ASN A 65 9.70 -17.34 -1.39
CA ASN A 65 8.85 -17.55 -2.55
C ASN A 65 8.67 -16.28 -3.41
N GLN A 66 9.47 -15.24 -3.16
CA GLN A 66 9.50 -13.98 -3.93
C GLN A 66 8.11 -13.31 -4.08
N VAL A 67 7.21 -13.51 -3.11
CA VAL A 67 5.81 -13.04 -3.18
C VAL A 67 5.68 -11.53 -3.29
N TYR A 68 6.73 -10.77 -2.99
CA TYR A 68 6.75 -9.31 -3.08
C TYR A 68 7.43 -8.77 -4.35
N GLY A 69 7.88 -9.67 -5.23
CA GLY A 69 8.60 -9.30 -6.43
C GLY A 69 10.01 -8.80 -6.16
N GLY A 70 10.72 -8.42 -7.23
CA GLY A 70 12.05 -7.85 -7.13
C GLY A 70 12.01 -6.33 -7.02
N VAL A 71 12.90 -5.77 -6.22
CA VAL A 71 13.10 -4.32 -6.10
C VAL A 71 14.58 -3.97 -6.26
N ALA A 72 14.88 -2.86 -6.93
CA ALA A 72 16.25 -2.40 -7.13
C ALA A 72 16.78 -1.60 -5.92
N TYR A 73 17.90 -2.05 -5.36
CA TYR A 73 18.77 -1.18 -4.56
C TYR A 73 20.02 -0.86 -5.36
N THR A 74 20.44 0.40 -5.38
CA THR A 74 21.81 0.72 -5.81
C THR A 74 22.69 0.87 -4.58
N ILE A 75 23.89 0.29 -4.63
CA ILE A 75 24.83 0.21 -3.52
C ILE A 75 26.22 0.59 -4.01
N LYS A 76 26.75 1.69 -3.51
CA LYS A 76 28.13 2.10 -3.72
C LYS A 76 28.94 1.78 -2.46
N PHE A 77 29.88 0.85 -2.60
CA PHE A 77 30.78 0.45 -1.52
C PHE A 77 32.02 1.35 -1.49
N THR A 78 32.37 1.77 -0.29
CA THR A 78 33.69 2.25 0.12
C THR A 78 34.34 1.18 0.99
N HIS A 79 35.52 1.41 1.57
CA HIS A 79 36.13 0.39 2.44
C HIS A 79 35.26 0.06 3.66
N ASP A 80 34.60 1.06 4.26
CA ASP A 80 33.88 0.92 5.53
C ASP A 80 32.35 1.09 5.39
N ASP A 81 31.91 1.90 4.42
CA ASP A 81 30.50 2.24 4.21
C ASP A 81 29.95 1.66 2.90
N ALA A 82 28.65 1.35 2.93
CA ALA A 82 27.80 1.15 1.78
C ALA A 82 26.76 2.27 1.69
N ILE A 83 26.72 2.96 0.57
CA ILE A 83 25.77 4.05 0.28
C ILE A 83 24.63 3.47 -0.55
N VAL A 84 23.41 3.46 0.00
CA VAL A 84 22.26 2.75 -0.57
C VAL A 84 21.19 3.72 -1.05
N ARG A 85 20.64 3.48 -2.24
CA ARG A 85 19.37 4.09 -2.71
C ARG A 85 18.35 3.01 -3.01
N TYR A 86 17.08 3.40 -3.03
CA TYR A 86 15.97 2.47 -3.16
C TYR A 86 14.89 2.97 -4.12
N GLU A 87 14.55 2.16 -5.12
CA GLU A 87 13.61 2.54 -6.19
C GLU A 87 12.19 2.94 -5.73
N LYS A 88 11.70 2.42 -4.58
CA LYS A 88 10.35 2.77 -4.08
C LYS A 88 10.34 4.03 -3.22
N ASN A 89 11.51 4.56 -2.90
CA ASN A 89 11.70 5.80 -2.14
C ASN A 89 12.80 6.65 -2.81
N PRO A 90 12.67 7.00 -4.11
CA PRO A 90 13.74 7.65 -4.85
C PRO A 90 14.06 9.06 -4.32
N ASP A 91 13.05 9.76 -3.79
CA ASP A 91 13.16 11.12 -3.25
C ASP A 91 13.81 11.19 -1.86
N ASP A 92 13.90 10.05 -1.15
CA ASP A 92 14.52 9.98 0.19
C ASP A 92 16.07 10.02 0.11
N GLY A 93 16.63 10.05 -1.10
CA GLY A 93 18.06 10.16 -1.34
C GLY A 93 18.85 8.89 -1.02
N GLU A 94 20.05 9.05 -0.45
CA GLU A 94 20.92 7.95 -0.09
C GLU A 94 21.03 7.76 1.42
N VAL A 95 21.07 6.49 1.86
CA VAL A 95 21.24 6.12 3.27
C VAL A 95 22.50 5.30 3.41
N LYS A 96 23.39 5.71 4.32
CA LYS A 96 24.63 5.00 4.62
C LYS A 96 24.38 3.80 5.54
N SER A 97 25.13 2.73 5.34
CA SER A 97 25.27 1.60 6.26
C SER A 97 26.73 1.22 6.37
N LEU A 98 27.19 0.87 7.57
CA LEU A 98 28.39 0.06 7.70
C LEU A 98 28.11 -1.34 7.14
N TYR A 99 29.14 -1.96 6.59
CA TYR A 99 29.11 -3.35 6.17
C TYR A 99 30.41 -4.05 6.56
N LYS A 100 30.38 -5.38 6.62
CA LYS A 100 31.58 -6.19 6.79
C LYS A 100 31.53 -7.44 5.92
N MET A 101 32.73 -7.89 5.56
CA MET A 101 32.97 -9.23 5.09
C MET A 101 33.32 -10.12 6.28
N LYS A 102 32.59 -11.21 6.47
CA LYS A 102 32.85 -12.17 7.56
C LYS A 102 32.71 -13.61 7.09
N GLU A 103 33.38 -14.51 7.80
CA GLU A 103 33.10 -15.94 7.71
C GLU A 103 31.99 -16.30 8.70
N ASP A 104 30.89 -16.86 8.19
CA ASP A 104 29.72 -17.24 9.00
C ASP A 104 28.88 -18.28 8.22
N ASP A 105 29.29 -19.55 8.34
CA ASP A 105 28.88 -20.68 7.51
C ASP A 105 29.13 -20.47 6.00
N GLY A 106 30.21 -19.76 5.69
CA GLY A 106 30.60 -19.36 4.33
C GLY A 106 31.02 -17.89 4.26
N PRO A 107 31.37 -17.38 3.06
CA PRO A 107 31.74 -15.99 2.88
C PRO A 107 30.49 -15.10 2.89
N VAL A 108 30.36 -14.20 3.86
CA VAL A 108 29.14 -13.39 4.07
C VAL A 108 29.44 -11.90 3.96
N LEU A 109 28.64 -11.22 3.13
CA LEU A 109 28.44 -9.78 3.15
C LEU A 109 27.33 -9.44 4.15
N SER A 110 27.63 -8.67 5.19
CA SER A 110 26.68 -8.34 6.27
C SER A 110 26.59 -6.82 6.45
N PHE A 111 25.37 -6.28 6.51
CA PHE A 111 25.10 -4.88 6.81
C PHE A 111 24.81 -4.71 8.31
N ASP A 112 25.76 -4.11 9.04
CA ASP A 112 25.80 -4.16 10.51
C ASP A 112 25.06 -3.01 11.20
N THR A 113 24.77 -1.93 10.49
CA THR A 113 24.06 -0.76 11.06
C THR A 113 22.66 -0.66 10.51
N TYR A 114 21.74 -0.13 11.33
CA TYR A 114 20.38 0.11 10.87
C TYR A 114 20.34 1.01 9.62
N ASN A 115 19.84 0.46 8.51
CA ASN A 115 19.58 1.18 7.27
C ASN A 115 18.09 1.10 6.95
N ALA A 116 17.41 2.25 6.83
CA ALA A 116 15.97 2.32 6.63
C ALA A 116 15.48 1.68 5.31
N PHE A 117 16.36 1.57 4.31
CA PHE A 117 16.05 0.92 3.04
C PHE A 117 16.28 -0.59 3.11
N LEU A 118 17.50 -1.04 3.42
CA LEU A 118 17.84 -2.46 3.46
C LEU A 118 17.02 -3.24 4.51
N HIS A 119 16.74 -2.62 5.66
CA HIS A 119 15.98 -3.27 6.73
C HIS A 119 14.47 -3.14 6.59
N LYS A 120 13.95 -2.48 5.55
CA LYS A 120 12.51 -2.28 5.32
C LYS A 120 11.74 -3.61 5.34
N TYR A 121 12.32 -4.66 4.75
CA TYR A 121 11.71 -6.00 4.67
C TYR A 121 12.14 -6.95 5.80
N ALA A 122 13.23 -6.64 6.51
CA ALA A 122 13.75 -7.50 7.56
C ALA A 122 13.21 -7.15 8.96
N THR A 123 12.84 -5.89 9.18
CA THR A 123 12.43 -5.37 10.49
C THR A 123 11.09 -5.97 10.92
N PRO A 124 11.03 -6.66 12.08
CA PRO A 124 9.77 -7.17 12.62
C PRO A 124 8.77 -6.05 12.92
N LYS A 125 7.49 -6.32 12.71
CA LYS A 125 6.38 -5.47 13.16
C LYS A 125 5.21 -6.33 13.62
N LYS A 126 4.22 -5.74 14.29
CA LYS A 126 3.06 -6.46 14.83
C LYS A 126 2.33 -7.20 13.70
N GLY A 127 2.23 -8.54 13.81
CA GLY A 127 1.66 -9.42 12.77
C GLY A 127 2.68 -10.01 11.79
N GLU A 128 3.89 -9.45 11.73
CA GLU A 128 5.01 -9.90 10.91
C GLU A 128 6.25 -10.04 11.83
N TYR A 129 6.24 -11.06 12.69
CA TYR A 129 7.30 -11.32 13.68
C TYR A 129 8.67 -11.59 13.04
N ARG A 130 8.66 -11.98 11.77
CA ARG A 130 9.81 -12.16 10.91
C ARG A 130 10.04 -10.97 9.96
N GLY A 131 9.34 -9.85 10.13
CA GLY A 131 9.20 -8.89 9.04
C GLY A 131 8.59 -9.58 7.82
N MET A 132 8.98 -9.13 6.63
CA MET A 132 8.60 -9.71 5.33
C MET A 132 9.65 -10.75 4.86
N GLU A 133 10.32 -11.41 5.80
CA GLU A 133 11.44 -12.33 5.56
C GLU A 133 12.55 -11.74 4.68
N GLY A 134 12.82 -10.45 4.85
CA GLY A 134 13.95 -9.79 4.19
C GLY A 134 15.31 -10.17 4.78
N ASP A 135 16.34 -10.03 3.94
CA ASP A 135 17.75 -10.26 4.23
C ASP A 135 18.54 -8.96 4.36
N PHE A 136 19.50 -8.96 5.27
CA PHE A 136 20.57 -7.95 5.36
C PHE A 136 21.95 -8.62 5.48
N GLU A 137 21.98 -9.94 5.32
CA GLU A 137 23.19 -10.75 5.26
C GLU A 137 23.06 -11.70 4.08
N PHE A 138 24.12 -11.75 3.28
CA PHE A 138 24.15 -12.46 2.02
C PHE A 138 25.41 -13.31 1.94
N VAL A 139 25.24 -14.60 1.65
CA VAL A 139 26.36 -15.49 1.34
C VAL A 139 26.81 -15.21 -0.10
N ILE A 140 28.11 -15.10 -0.31
CA ILE A 140 28.70 -14.80 -1.62
C ILE A 140 29.02 -16.11 -2.33
N ASP A 141 28.24 -16.43 -3.37
CA ASP A 141 28.39 -17.67 -4.13
C ASP A 141 29.48 -17.59 -5.18
N GLU A 142 29.58 -16.44 -5.87
CA GLU A 142 30.47 -16.28 -7.00
C GLU A 142 30.85 -14.82 -7.24
N ILE A 143 32.12 -14.57 -7.57
CA ILE A 143 32.66 -13.24 -7.87
C ILE A 143 33.07 -13.19 -9.34
N LYS A 144 32.44 -12.32 -10.13
CA LYS A 144 32.85 -11.94 -11.49
C LYS A 144 33.08 -10.43 -11.56
N ALA A 145 33.65 -9.99 -12.69
CA ALA A 145 33.89 -8.57 -12.95
C ALA A 145 32.59 -7.77 -13.09
N ASP A 146 31.55 -8.36 -13.70
CA ASP A 146 30.30 -7.67 -14.04
C ASP A 146 29.15 -8.00 -13.08
N TYR A 147 29.26 -9.09 -12.32
CA TYR A 147 28.31 -9.44 -11.29
C TYR A 147 28.94 -10.20 -10.12
N ILE A 148 28.32 -10.11 -8.96
CA ILE A 148 28.57 -10.98 -7.81
C ILE A 148 27.26 -11.69 -7.52
N LYS A 149 27.29 -13.02 -7.54
CA LYS A 149 26.15 -13.86 -7.20
C LYS A 149 26.14 -14.06 -5.70
N VAL A 150 24.98 -13.86 -5.09
CA VAL A 150 24.78 -14.03 -3.66
C VAL A 150 23.48 -14.77 -3.39
N HIS A 151 23.31 -15.32 -2.19
CA HIS A 151 21.99 -15.68 -1.69
C HIS A 151 21.74 -15.15 -0.29
N GLY A 152 20.49 -14.81 0.01
CA GLY A 152 20.08 -14.32 1.32
C GLY A 152 20.20 -15.40 2.39
N LYS A 153 20.73 -15.09 3.58
CA LYS A 153 20.82 -16.08 4.69
C LYS A 153 19.45 -16.54 5.19
N ARG A 154 18.42 -15.73 4.98
CA ARG A 154 17.07 -15.97 5.49
C ARG A 154 16.09 -16.38 4.40
N SER A 155 16.01 -15.60 3.32
CA SER A 155 15.11 -15.95 2.21
C SER A 155 15.62 -17.14 1.42
N LEU A 156 16.95 -17.37 1.42
CA LEU A 156 17.65 -18.32 0.54
C LEU A 156 17.52 -17.99 -0.95
N ASN A 157 17.03 -16.79 -1.28
CA ASN A 157 16.86 -16.36 -2.66
C ASN A 157 18.22 -16.08 -3.29
N THR A 158 18.42 -16.57 -4.52
CA THR A 158 19.59 -16.22 -5.33
C THR A 158 19.40 -14.83 -5.92
N MET A 159 20.37 -13.95 -5.71
CA MET A 159 20.35 -12.56 -6.13
C MET A 159 21.69 -12.18 -6.75
N TYR A 160 21.71 -11.02 -7.40
CA TYR A 160 22.90 -10.56 -8.11
C TYR A 160 23.15 -9.09 -7.79
N LEU A 161 24.36 -8.79 -7.33
CA LEU A 161 24.93 -7.45 -7.41
C LEU A 161 25.49 -7.30 -8.83
N ARG A 162 24.88 -6.46 -9.66
CA ARG A 162 25.32 -6.22 -11.04
C ARG A 162 26.00 -4.87 -11.13
N LYS A 163 27.13 -4.81 -11.82
CA LYS A 163 27.95 -3.60 -11.87
C LYS A 163 27.20 -2.50 -12.61
N LEU A 164 27.13 -1.30 -12.02
CA LEU A 164 26.53 -0.14 -12.67
C LEU A 164 27.49 0.46 -13.71
N SER A 165 26.95 0.81 -14.87
CA SER A 165 27.67 1.52 -15.94
C SER A 165 27.50 3.04 -15.89
N GLU A 166 26.63 3.53 -15.02
CA GLU A 166 26.24 4.94 -14.88
C GLU A 166 26.00 5.26 -13.38
N PRO A 167 25.93 6.54 -12.99
CA PRO A 167 25.66 6.93 -11.60
C PRO A 167 24.43 6.24 -11.01
N ALA A 168 24.52 5.87 -9.74
CA ALA A 168 23.46 5.19 -9.01
C ALA A 168 22.13 5.97 -8.94
N THR A 169 22.20 7.31 -8.99
CA THR A 169 21.02 8.19 -9.06
C THR A 169 20.32 8.04 -10.41
N ASP A 170 21.06 8.20 -11.51
CA ASP A 170 20.55 8.10 -12.88
C ASP A 170 19.90 6.73 -13.14
N TYR A 171 20.49 5.65 -12.62
CA TYR A 171 19.90 4.31 -12.71
C TYR A 171 18.55 4.22 -11.98
N ILE A 172 18.46 4.72 -10.75
CA ILE A 172 17.23 4.70 -9.96
C ILE A 172 16.15 5.55 -10.64
N GLU A 173 16.49 6.73 -11.15
CA GLU A 173 15.57 7.58 -11.91
C GLU A 173 15.03 6.84 -13.14
N GLN A 174 15.89 6.16 -13.90
CA GLN A 174 15.46 5.37 -15.06
C GLN A 174 14.54 4.20 -14.69
N VAL A 175 14.83 3.49 -13.60
CA VAL A 175 13.97 2.42 -13.07
C VAL A 175 12.61 2.96 -12.63
N THR A 176 12.58 4.10 -11.92
CA THR A 176 11.35 4.76 -11.48
C THR A 176 10.52 5.24 -12.67
N ASP A 177 11.15 5.87 -13.66
CA ASP A 177 10.50 6.30 -14.90
C ASP A 177 9.87 5.12 -15.65
N LEU A 178 10.62 4.02 -15.78
CA LEU A 178 10.13 2.82 -16.45
C LEU A 178 8.96 2.20 -15.67
N THR A 179 9.07 2.13 -14.34
CA THR A 179 7.99 1.65 -13.45
C THR A 179 6.71 2.48 -13.65
N ASN A 180 6.83 3.80 -13.74
CA ASN A 180 5.70 4.72 -13.93
C ASN A 180 5.06 4.61 -15.32
N LEU A 181 5.84 4.30 -16.35
CA LEU A 181 5.36 4.08 -17.71
C LEU A 181 4.71 2.69 -17.89
N PHE A 182 5.07 1.70 -17.08
CA PHE A 182 4.63 0.33 -17.24
C PHE A 182 3.20 0.08 -16.71
N VAL A 183 2.21 0.51 -17.50
CA VAL A 183 0.77 0.49 -17.15
C VAL A 183 -0.01 -0.68 -17.77
N PHE A 184 0.66 -1.76 -18.16
CA PHE A 184 0.07 -2.84 -18.97
C PHE A 184 -0.52 -3.97 -18.14
N SER A 185 -1.61 -4.58 -18.61
CA SER A 185 -2.18 -5.81 -18.04
C SER A 185 -1.53 -7.05 -18.63
N ASP A 186 -1.27 -7.02 -19.94
CA ASP A 186 -0.72 -8.16 -20.68
C ASP A 186 -0.05 -7.75 -21.99
N PHE A 187 0.78 -8.66 -22.50
CA PHE A 187 1.50 -8.56 -23.76
C PHE A 187 1.32 -9.87 -24.53
N ASN A 188 0.94 -9.78 -25.80
CA ASN A 188 1.09 -10.91 -26.71
C ASN A 188 2.54 -10.94 -27.22
N LEU A 189 3.18 -12.08 -27.05
CA LEU A 189 4.58 -12.32 -27.38
C LEU A 189 4.70 -13.37 -28.48
N SER A 190 5.61 -13.16 -29.42
CA SER A 190 6.15 -14.21 -30.29
C SER A 190 7.43 -14.74 -29.66
N ILE A 191 7.45 -16.03 -29.32
CA ILE A 191 8.58 -16.71 -28.68
C ILE A 191 8.90 -17.96 -29.51
N GLY A 192 10.08 -17.98 -30.14
CA GLY A 192 10.46 -19.06 -31.05
C GLY A 192 9.50 -19.24 -32.24
N GLY A 193 8.81 -18.18 -32.65
CA GLY A 193 7.83 -18.19 -33.75
C GLY A 193 6.40 -18.62 -33.38
N LYS A 194 6.13 -18.94 -32.12
CA LYS A 194 4.78 -19.22 -31.60
C LYS A 194 4.29 -18.07 -30.71
N THR A 195 2.98 -17.81 -30.73
CA THR A 195 2.34 -16.78 -29.91
C THR A 195 2.04 -17.27 -28.49
N TYR A 196 2.34 -16.43 -27.50
CA TYR A 196 2.03 -16.60 -26.08
C TYR A 196 1.48 -15.29 -25.51
N THR A 197 0.87 -15.33 -24.32
CA THR A 197 0.44 -14.11 -23.60
C THR A 197 1.16 -14.02 -22.27
N LEU A 198 1.90 -12.93 -22.04
CA LEU A 198 2.43 -12.57 -20.72
C LEU A 198 1.40 -11.70 -20.01
N VAL A 199 0.95 -12.12 -18.84
CA VAL A 199 -0.06 -11.41 -18.03
C VAL A 199 0.60 -10.96 -16.73
N ILE A 200 0.41 -9.69 -16.36
CA ILE A 200 0.77 -9.17 -15.04
C ILE A 200 -0.31 -9.61 -14.05
N THR A 201 -0.02 -10.63 -13.26
CA THR A 201 -1.00 -11.28 -12.36
C THR A 201 -1.15 -10.55 -11.03
N ASP A 202 -0.06 -9.93 -10.54
CA ASP A 202 -0.07 -9.02 -9.40
C ASP A 202 0.95 -7.90 -9.63
N ARG A 203 0.45 -6.71 -9.98
CA ARG A 203 1.30 -5.56 -10.28
C ARG A 203 2.02 -5.00 -9.05
N ASP A 204 1.33 -4.95 -7.91
CA ASP A 204 1.86 -4.34 -6.69
C ASP A 204 3.01 -5.17 -6.12
N ASN A 205 2.95 -6.49 -6.36
CA ASN A 205 3.98 -7.46 -5.99
C ASN A 205 4.82 -7.97 -7.17
N ARG A 206 4.74 -7.32 -8.34
CA ARG A 206 5.52 -7.65 -9.56
C ARG A 206 5.56 -9.14 -9.89
N GLN A 207 4.38 -9.76 -9.96
CA GLN A 207 4.20 -11.14 -10.42
C GLN A 207 3.61 -11.16 -11.82
N LEU A 208 4.05 -12.14 -12.61
CA LEU A 208 3.53 -12.39 -13.94
C LEU A 208 3.39 -13.89 -14.22
N ALA A 209 2.61 -14.20 -15.24
CA ALA A 209 2.46 -15.53 -15.79
C ALA A 209 2.49 -15.50 -17.32
N ILE A 210 3.00 -16.56 -17.94
CA ILE A 210 3.02 -16.74 -19.40
C ILE A 210 2.05 -17.87 -19.75
N TYR A 211 1.16 -17.60 -20.69
CA TYR A 211 0.11 -18.50 -21.14
C TYR A 211 0.31 -18.95 -22.59
N ASP A 212 -0.01 -20.22 -22.83
CA ASP A 212 -0.24 -20.80 -24.16
C ASP A 212 -1.76 -20.98 -24.34
N GLY A 213 -2.38 -20.03 -25.05
CA GLY A 213 -3.83 -19.89 -25.03
C GLY A 213 -4.35 -19.59 -23.61
N ASN A 214 -5.15 -20.49 -23.05
CA ASN A 214 -5.71 -20.34 -21.70
C ASN A 214 -4.95 -21.13 -20.62
N THR A 215 -3.83 -21.78 -20.97
CA THR A 215 -3.06 -22.61 -20.03
C THR A 215 -1.84 -21.86 -19.55
N PRO A 216 -1.66 -21.62 -18.23
CA PRO A 216 -0.42 -21.06 -17.71
C PRO A 216 0.69 -22.10 -17.87
N ILE A 217 1.81 -21.69 -18.48
CA ILE A 217 2.98 -22.56 -18.70
C ILE A 217 4.19 -22.13 -17.88
N ALA A 218 4.18 -20.90 -17.36
CA ALA A 218 5.23 -20.39 -16.50
C ALA A 218 4.72 -19.23 -15.64
N GLU A 219 5.31 -19.06 -14.46
CA GLU A 219 5.07 -17.94 -13.56
C GLU A 219 6.41 -17.41 -13.08
N SER A 220 6.49 -16.11 -12.79
CA SER A 220 7.72 -15.52 -12.27
C SER A 220 7.45 -14.22 -11.53
N ALA A 221 8.22 -14.00 -10.47
CA ALA A 221 8.49 -12.66 -9.98
C ALA A 221 9.39 -11.91 -10.97
N TYR A 222 9.21 -10.60 -11.10
CA TYR A 222 10.09 -9.76 -11.90
C TYR A 222 10.55 -8.52 -11.13
N THR A 223 11.63 -7.90 -11.61
CA THR A 223 12.07 -6.58 -11.19
C THR A 223 12.10 -5.64 -12.40
N PHE A 224 11.97 -4.35 -12.15
CA PHE A 224 12.30 -3.35 -13.17
C PHE A 224 13.81 -3.10 -13.20
N THR A 225 14.31 -2.82 -14.40
CA THR A 225 15.68 -2.37 -14.67
C THR A 225 15.62 -1.00 -15.35
N ASP A 226 16.78 -0.40 -15.59
CA ASP A 226 16.95 0.79 -16.42
C ASP A 226 16.39 0.63 -17.85
N ARG A 227 16.30 -0.62 -18.33
CA ARG A 227 15.91 -0.94 -19.72
C ARG A 227 14.58 -1.65 -19.86
N GLY A 228 14.06 -2.31 -18.83
CA GLY A 228 12.82 -3.08 -18.94
C GLY A 228 12.51 -3.91 -17.71
N ILE A 229 12.18 -5.18 -17.91
CA ILE A 229 11.89 -6.13 -16.84
C ILE A 229 12.87 -7.30 -16.87
N ARG A 230 13.28 -7.75 -15.68
CA ARG A 230 14.08 -8.96 -15.50
C ARG A 230 13.31 -9.96 -14.64
N LEU A 231 13.13 -11.17 -15.15
CA LEU A 231 12.54 -12.28 -14.39
C LEU A 231 13.52 -12.75 -13.30
N TYR A 232 13.01 -13.29 -12.19
CA TYR A 232 13.84 -13.83 -11.11
C TYR A 232 14.82 -14.89 -11.64
N GLU A 233 14.32 -15.82 -12.45
CA GLU A 233 15.09 -16.87 -13.12
C GLU A 233 14.79 -16.92 -14.63
N PRO A 234 15.76 -17.34 -15.47
CA PRO A 234 15.54 -17.51 -16.90
C PRO A 234 14.57 -18.67 -17.19
N ILE A 235 13.61 -18.44 -18.09
CA ILE A 235 12.61 -19.43 -18.48
C ILE A 235 12.78 -19.75 -19.96
N THR A 236 13.02 -21.03 -20.28
CA THR A 236 13.15 -21.48 -21.67
C THR A 236 11.79 -21.88 -22.23
N ILE A 237 11.31 -21.15 -23.24
CA ILE A 237 10.04 -21.42 -23.94
C ILE A 237 10.35 -21.54 -25.42
N ASN A 238 9.99 -22.67 -26.03
CA ASN A 238 10.14 -22.91 -27.47
C ASN A 238 11.57 -22.58 -28.00
N GLY A 239 12.60 -22.95 -27.22
CA GLY A 239 14.01 -22.73 -27.55
C GLY A 239 14.56 -21.31 -27.30
N ALA A 240 13.71 -20.34 -26.93
CA ALA A 240 14.12 -18.99 -26.57
C ALA A 240 14.14 -18.81 -25.04
N VAL A 241 15.04 -17.96 -24.55
CA VAL A 241 15.22 -17.70 -23.10
C VAL A 241 14.56 -16.39 -22.72
N VAL A 242 13.45 -16.46 -21.99
CA VAL A 242 12.75 -15.32 -21.42
C VAL A 242 13.40 -14.98 -20.08
N TYR A 243 14.07 -13.82 -19.99
CA TYR A 243 14.77 -13.43 -18.76
C TYR A 243 14.88 -11.91 -18.60
N ASP A 244 15.75 -11.25 -19.37
CA ASP A 244 16.00 -9.81 -19.32
C ASP A 244 15.41 -9.18 -20.60
N LEU A 245 14.19 -8.67 -20.48
CA LEU A 245 13.42 -8.12 -21.60
C LEU A 245 13.53 -6.59 -21.58
N THR A 246 14.02 -6.02 -22.68
CA THR A 246 14.04 -4.57 -22.89
C THR A 246 12.64 -4.08 -23.24
N PHE A 247 12.21 -3.01 -22.57
CA PHE A 247 10.95 -2.33 -22.82
C PHE A 247 11.19 -1.06 -23.64
N ASP A 248 10.72 -1.07 -24.88
CA ASP A 248 10.74 0.10 -25.74
C ASP A 248 9.63 1.08 -25.29
N LYS A 249 10.04 2.24 -24.76
CA LYS A 249 9.13 3.23 -24.15
C LYS A 249 8.20 3.88 -25.19
N GLU A 250 8.58 3.94 -26.47
CA GLU A 250 7.78 4.61 -27.51
C GLU A 250 6.70 3.68 -28.06
N THR A 251 7.06 2.43 -28.32
CA THR A 251 6.19 1.40 -28.93
C THR A 251 5.51 0.49 -27.91
N ALA A 252 5.88 0.63 -26.63
CA ALA A 252 5.48 -0.21 -25.51
C ALA A 252 5.71 -1.71 -25.72
N LYS A 253 6.83 -2.08 -26.34
CA LYS A 253 7.14 -3.48 -26.67
C LYS A 253 8.24 -4.03 -25.79
N LEU A 254 8.03 -5.24 -25.30
CA LEU A 254 9.07 -6.07 -24.71
C LEU A 254 9.81 -6.86 -25.80
N SER A 255 11.13 -6.92 -25.71
CA SER A 255 11.96 -7.72 -26.60
C SER A 255 13.26 -8.21 -25.93
N GLY A 256 13.79 -9.34 -26.39
CA GLY A 256 15.05 -9.90 -25.90
C GLY A 256 15.17 -11.39 -26.18
N ASN A 257 16.37 -11.88 -26.52
CA ASN A 257 16.67 -13.32 -26.67
C ASN A 257 15.67 -14.12 -27.54
N GLY A 258 15.17 -13.54 -28.64
CA GLY A 258 14.18 -14.18 -29.52
C GLY A 258 12.72 -14.01 -29.09
N VAL A 259 12.45 -13.26 -28.02
CA VAL A 259 11.12 -12.80 -27.60
C VAL A 259 10.83 -11.45 -28.28
N GLN A 260 9.64 -11.32 -28.85
CA GLN A 260 9.17 -10.08 -29.47
C GLN A 260 7.70 -9.83 -29.13
N THR A 261 7.35 -8.60 -28.75
CA THR A 261 5.95 -8.23 -28.51
C THR A 261 5.22 -7.95 -29.82
N THR A 262 4.06 -8.59 -30.00
CA THR A 262 3.15 -8.34 -31.13
C THR A 262 2.08 -7.30 -30.79
N SER A 263 1.57 -7.31 -29.56
CA SER A 263 0.64 -6.29 -29.05
C SER A 263 0.75 -6.13 -27.54
N SER A 264 0.46 -4.92 -27.05
CA SER A 264 0.50 -4.58 -25.63
C SER A 264 -0.87 -4.04 -25.21
N LYS A 265 -1.36 -4.47 -24.04
CA LYS A 265 -2.68 -4.06 -23.54
C LYS A 265 -2.53 -3.20 -22.30
N ILE A 266 -2.97 -1.94 -22.39
CA ILE A 266 -2.99 -1.02 -21.24
C ILE A 266 -4.06 -1.46 -20.25
N ASP A 267 -3.72 -1.51 -18.97
CA ASP A 267 -4.66 -1.73 -17.88
C ASP A 267 -5.42 -0.44 -17.57
N VAL A 268 -6.65 -0.34 -18.04
CA VAL A 268 -7.51 0.82 -17.84
C VAL A 268 -7.79 1.12 -16.37
N ASN A 269 -7.68 0.15 -15.45
CA ASN A 269 -7.84 0.39 -14.02
C ASN A 269 -6.63 1.13 -13.43
N VAL A 270 -5.42 0.87 -13.92
CA VAL A 270 -4.23 1.65 -13.54
C VAL A 270 -4.42 3.10 -13.96
N ILE A 271 -4.91 3.32 -15.18
CA ILE A 271 -5.16 4.68 -15.68
C ILE A 271 -6.25 5.38 -14.87
N ALA A 272 -7.35 4.69 -14.55
CA ALA A 272 -8.39 5.23 -13.70
C ALA A 272 -7.85 5.62 -12.30
N ASN A 273 -6.95 4.80 -11.73
CA ASN A 273 -6.29 5.09 -10.45
C ASN A 273 -5.30 6.27 -10.55
N LEU A 274 -4.58 6.42 -11.67
CA LEU A 274 -3.68 7.57 -11.91
C LEU A 274 -4.45 8.88 -12.05
N ILE A 275 -5.60 8.87 -12.73
CA ILE A 275 -6.52 10.00 -12.74
C ILE A 275 -7.02 10.25 -11.31
N GLY A 276 -7.44 9.19 -10.63
CA GLY A 276 -7.96 9.21 -9.27
C GLY A 276 -9.34 9.87 -9.19
N THR A 277 -9.88 9.96 -7.98
CA THR A 277 -11.10 10.74 -7.75
C THR A 277 -10.78 12.23 -7.83
N ILE A 278 -11.57 12.95 -8.61
CA ILE A 278 -11.50 14.40 -8.73
C ILE A 278 -12.59 14.99 -7.84
N ASP A 279 -12.19 15.63 -6.74
CA ASP A 279 -13.09 16.35 -5.85
C ASP A 279 -12.77 17.84 -5.86
N VAL A 280 -13.71 18.65 -6.35
CA VAL A 280 -13.52 20.10 -6.55
C VAL A 280 -14.67 20.90 -5.95
N SER A 281 -14.37 22.10 -5.45
CA SER A 281 -15.40 23.03 -4.98
C SER A 281 -16.24 23.55 -6.14
N ASN A 282 -17.31 24.30 -5.86
CA ASN A 282 -18.21 24.77 -6.91
C ASN A 282 -17.59 25.82 -7.86
N GLY A 283 -16.38 26.31 -7.58
CA GLY A 283 -15.61 27.12 -8.53
C GLY A 283 -15.17 26.33 -9.77
N ALA A 284 -14.87 27.03 -10.87
CA ALA A 284 -14.26 26.40 -12.03
C ALA A 284 -12.85 25.90 -11.67
N LYS A 285 -12.46 24.74 -12.21
CA LYS A 285 -11.16 24.13 -11.91
C LYS A 285 -10.57 23.47 -13.15
N LYS A 286 -9.29 23.73 -13.40
CA LYS A 286 -8.46 23.04 -14.40
C LYS A 286 -7.51 22.09 -13.70
N ILE A 287 -7.50 20.83 -14.11
CA ILE A 287 -6.64 19.78 -13.58
C ILE A 287 -5.86 19.16 -14.74
N LYS A 288 -4.58 18.91 -14.54
CA LYS A 288 -3.73 18.20 -15.50
C LYS A 288 -3.24 16.91 -14.90
N LYS A 289 -3.30 15.83 -15.69
CA LYS A 289 -2.78 14.51 -15.32
C LYS A 289 -1.87 14.01 -16.43
N THR A 290 -0.69 13.53 -16.07
CA THR A 290 0.20 12.83 -16.99
C THR A 290 -0.20 11.36 -17.03
N ILE A 291 -0.65 10.90 -18.20
CA ILE A 291 -1.15 9.56 -18.44
C ILE A 291 -0.27 8.89 -19.51
N PRO A 292 0.48 7.82 -19.17
CA PRO A 292 1.25 7.07 -20.15
C PRO A 292 0.37 6.56 -21.29
N TYR A 293 0.85 6.72 -22.52
CA TYR A 293 0.18 6.22 -23.73
C TYR A 293 -1.27 6.73 -23.90
N LEU A 294 -1.54 7.97 -23.50
CA LEU A 294 -2.88 8.56 -23.54
C LEU A 294 -3.54 8.52 -24.93
N SER A 295 -2.74 8.59 -25.99
CA SER A 295 -3.19 8.52 -27.38
C SER A 295 -3.81 7.16 -27.75
N TRP A 296 -3.50 6.10 -27.00
CA TRP A 296 -4.03 4.75 -27.23
C TRP A 296 -5.35 4.49 -26.49
N LEU A 297 -5.80 5.45 -25.69
CA LEU A 297 -6.99 5.33 -24.86
C LEU A 297 -8.11 6.19 -25.43
N ASN A 298 -9.33 5.66 -25.42
CA ASN A 298 -10.51 6.48 -25.52
C ASN A 298 -10.85 7.03 -24.13
N VAL A 299 -11.04 8.34 -24.03
CA VAL A 299 -11.37 9.00 -22.75
C VAL A 299 -12.52 9.95 -23.03
N SER A 300 -13.62 9.77 -22.30
CA SER A 300 -14.85 10.54 -22.50
C SER A 300 -15.55 10.85 -21.18
N CYS A 301 -16.39 11.87 -21.18
CA CYS A 301 -17.29 12.18 -20.09
C CYS A 301 -18.62 12.66 -20.68
N ASP A 302 -19.73 12.09 -20.22
CA ASP A 302 -21.06 12.45 -20.72
C ASP A 302 -21.60 13.75 -20.08
N ALA A 303 -20.96 14.20 -19.00
CA ALA A 303 -21.35 15.42 -18.30
C ALA A 303 -20.90 16.65 -19.08
N SER A 304 -21.86 17.51 -19.46
CA SER A 304 -21.60 18.73 -20.24
C SER A 304 -20.76 19.79 -19.52
N TRP A 305 -20.51 19.63 -18.23
CA TRP A 305 -19.73 20.53 -17.37
C TRP A 305 -18.31 20.02 -17.09
N VAL A 306 -17.92 18.90 -17.68
CA VAL A 306 -16.56 18.33 -17.63
C VAL A 306 -16.02 18.23 -19.06
N HIS A 307 -15.01 19.04 -19.35
CA HIS A 307 -14.37 19.10 -20.66
C HIS A 307 -13.01 18.43 -20.62
N LEU A 308 -12.76 17.53 -21.56
CA LEU A 308 -11.54 16.72 -21.62
C LEU A 308 -10.74 17.08 -22.85
N THR A 309 -9.46 17.44 -22.67
CA THR A 309 -8.53 17.69 -23.78
C THR A 309 -7.28 16.84 -23.62
N LYS A 310 -6.82 16.24 -24.72
CA LYS A 310 -5.60 15.43 -24.77
C LYS A 310 -4.51 16.18 -25.54
N GLU A 311 -3.33 16.29 -24.95
CA GLU A 311 -2.14 16.85 -25.60
C GLU A 311 -0.92 15.99 -25.22
N GLY A 312 -0.43 15.19 -26.19
CA GLY A 312 0.55 14.15 -25.89
C GLY A 312 0.05 13.20 -24.81
N ASN A 313 0.85 13.03 -23.75
CA ASN A 313 0.49 12.24 -22.55
C ASN A 313 -0.25 13.07 -21.49
N THR A 314 -0.60 14.34 -21.75
CA THR A 314 -1.31 15.18 -20.79
C THR A 314 -2.81 15.14 -21.04
N LEU A 315 -3.57 14.68 -20.04
CA LEU A 315 -5.02 14.83 -19.96
C LEU A 315 -5.33 16.10 -19.17
N THR A 316 -5.93 17.10 -19.83
CA THR A 316 -6.50 18.28 -19.18
C THR A 316 -7.98 18.05 -18.93
N ILE A 317 -8.41 18.28 -17.69
CA ILE A 317 -9.77 18.10 -17.20
C ILE A 317 -10.23 19.47 -16.71
N ASP A 318 -11.11 20.09 -17.48
CA ASP A 318 -11.71 21.37 -17.18
C ASP A 318 -13.11 21.15 -16.61
N VAL A 319 -13.29 21.57 -15.37
CA VAL A 319 -14.56 21.47 -14.64
C VAL A 319 -15.16 22.87 -14.55
N ASP A 320 -16.34 23.04 -15.12
CA ASP A 320 -17.06 24.32 -15.07
C ASP A 320 -17.48 24.66 -13.64
N ALA A 321 -17.71 25.94 -13.38
CA ALA A 321 -18.30 26.36 -12.11
C ALA A 321 -19.72 25.80 -11.96
N ASN A 322 -20.08 25.40 -10.75
CA ASN A 322 -21.43 25.04 -10.37
C ASN A 322 -22.11 26.23 -9.69
N ALA A 323 -23.01 26.91 -10.41
CA ALA A 323 -23.71 28.09 -9.87
C ALA A 323 -24.68 27.76 -8.72
N ILE A 324 -25.01 26.48 -8.48
CA ILE A 324 -25.98 26.07 -7.46
C ILE A 324 -25.25 25.39 -6.31
N ALA A 325 -24.70 26.20 -5.38
CA ALA A 325 -23.83 25.70 -4.30
C ALA A 325 -24.48 24.66 -3.36
N THR A 326 -25.80 24.56 -3.35
CA THR A 326 -26.57 23.60 -2.53
C THR A 326 -26.83 22.26 -3.24
N LYS A 327 -26.48 22.13 -4.52
CA LYS A 327 -26.64 20.90 -5.29
C LYS A 327 -25.27 20.36 -5.70
N ALA A 328 -24.95 19.17 -5.22
CA ALA A 328 -23.81 18.43 -5.71
C ALA A 328 -24.08 17.89 -7.13
N ARG A 329 -23.03 17.74 -7.91
CA ARG A 329 -23.08 17.01 -9.19
C ARG A 329 -21.89 16.06 -9.30
N GLY A 330 -22.17 14.87 -9.81
CA GLY A 330 -21.17 13.84 -10.06
C GLY A 330 -21.08 13.54 -11.55
N ALA A 331 -19.93 13.08 -11.99
CA ALA A 331 -19.68 12.60 -13.34
C ALA A 331 -18.66 11.48 -13.31
N LYS A 332 -18.56 10.74 -14.42
CA LYS A 332 -17.51 9.75 -14.64
C LYS A 332 -16.73 10.09 -15.89
N ILE A 333 -15.41 10.09 -15.74
CA ILE A 333 -14.49 10.04 -16.87
C ILE A 333 -14.34 8.55 -17.19
N LYS A 334 -14.86 8.12 -18.33
CA LYS A 334 -14.73 6.76 -18.84
C LYS A 334 -13.38 6.64 -19.55
N ILE A 335 -12.67 5.55 -19.29
CA ILE A 335 -11.38 5.22 -19.91
C ILE A 335 -11.54 3.84 -20.56
N SER A 336 -11.25 3.74 -21.84
CA SER A 336 -11.31 2.49 -22.59
C SER A 336 -10.06 2.28 -23.43
N ASN A 337 -9.60 1.04 -23.51
CA ASN A 337 -8.58 0.59 -24.47
C ASN A 337 -9.21 -0.07 -25.72
N GLY A 338 -10.53 0.05 -25.90
CA GLY A 338 -11.32 -0.58 -26.95
C GLY A 338 -11.85 -1.98 -26.61
N ILE A 339 -11.38 -2.58 -25.52
CA ILE A 339 -11.78 -3.93 -25.04
C ILE A 339 -12.36 -3.82 -23.63
N ASP A 340 -11.58 -3.25 -22.72
CA ASP A 340 -11.96 -3.04 -21.32
C ASP A 340 -12.32 -1.57 -21.08
N GLU A 341 -13.09 -1.35 -20.02
CA GLU A 341 -13.46 -0.03 -19.54
C GLU A 341 -13.23 0.10 -18.04
N ALA A 342 -12.77 1.28 -17.63
CA ALA A 342 -12.72 1.72 -16.25
C ALA A 342 -13.21 3.18 -16.16
N SER A 343 -13.40 3.70 -14.95
CA SER A 343 -13.84 5.07 -14.76
C SER A 343 -13.19 5.74 -13.56
N ALA A 344 -12.89 7.02 -13.71
CA ALA A 344 -12.55 7.92 -12.60
C ALA A 344 -13.75 8.82 -12.27
N ALA A 345 -14.02 9.02 -10.99
CA ALA A 345 -15.13 9.85 -10.53
C ALA A 345 -14.74 11.33 -10.51
N VAL A 346 -15.65 12.20 -10.94
CA VAL A 346 -15.57 13.65 -10.77
C VAL A 346 -16.74 14.08 -9.89
N MET A 347 -16.45 14.77 -8.80
CA MET A 347 -17.44 15.24 -7.85
C MET A 347 -17.23 16.73 -7.66
N GLN A 348 -18.32 17.50 -7.77
CA GLN A 348 -18.30 18.92 -7.52
C GLN A 348 -19.37 19.31 -6.52
N TYR A 349 -18.92 19.76 -5.36
CA TYR A 349 -19.79 20.17 -4.25
C TYR A 349 -18.98 20.95 -3.21
N ASP A 350 -19.70 21.75 -2.42
CA ASP A 350 -19.19 22.38 -1.21
C ASP A 350 -19.99 21.92 0.00
N LEU A 351 -19.52 22.33 1.19
CA LEU A 351 -20.12 21.97 2.47
C LEU A 351 -21.63 22.20 2.53
N SER A 352 -22.14 23.25 1.87
CA SER A 352 -23.58 23.56 1.79
C SER A 352 -24.40 22.43 1.18
N ALA A 353 -23.86 21.69 0.21
CA ALA A 353 -24.56 20.57 -0.43
C ALA A 353 -24.70 19.36 0.52
N LEU A 354 -23.78 19.21 1.48
CA LEU A 354 -23.77 18.12 2.46
C LEU A 354 -24.82 18.30 3.57
N MET A 355 -25.34 19.51 3.76
CA MET A 355 -26.28 19.79 4.86
C MET A 355 -27.70 19.36 4.51
N GLY A 356 -28.49 19.01 5.52
CA GLY A 356 -29.91 18.67 5.38
C GLY A 356 -30.21 17.22 5.68
N TYR A 357 -31.35 16.74 5.17
CA TYR A 357 -31.88 15.41 5.47
C TYR A 357 -31.33 14.33 4.54
N TYR A 358 -31.12 13.15 5.12
CA TYR A 358 -30.65 11.94 4.50
C TYR A 358 -31.55 10.77 4.93
N GLU A 359 -31.65 9.76 4.08
CA GLU A 359 -32.09 8.42 4.49
C GLU A 359 -30.86 7.64 4.94
N LEU A 360 -30.88 7.12 6.17
CA LEU A 360 -29.89 6.16 6.67
C LEU A 360 -30.42 4.76 6.42
N LYS A 361 -29.74 3.96 5.59
CA LYS A 361 -29.99 2.53 5.40
C LYS A 361 -28.92 1.73 6.13
N MET A 362 -29.32 0.75 6.91
CA MET A 362 -28.40 -0.10 7.69
C MET A 362 -29.06 -1.42 8.06
N THR A 363 -28.25 -2.39 8.47
CA THR A 363 -28.72 -3.54 9.24
C THR A 363 -28.57 -3.20 10.72
N SER A 364 -29.67 -3.17 11.46
CA SER A 364 -29.67 -2.88 12.91
C SER A 364 -30.70 -3.70 13.67
N TYR A 365 -30.64 -3.64 15.01
CA TYR A 365 -31.67 -4.25 15.83
C TYR A 365 -32.97 -3.47 15.68
N VAL A 366 -34.06 -4.21 15.48
CA VAL A 366 -35.41 -3.70 15.44
C VAL A 366 -36.34 -4.69 16.11
N ALA A 367 -37.45 -4.20 16.67
CA ALA A 367 -38.47 -5.06 17.25
C ALA A 367 -38.98 -6.09 16.22
N GLY A 368 -38.87 -7.37 16.56
CA GLY A 368 -39.44 -8.49 15.82
C GLY A 368 -40.73 -9.00 16.46
N ASP A 369 -41.24 -10.10 15.91
CA ASP A 369 -42.44 -10.77 16.45
C ASP A 369 -42.18 -11.22 17.90
N ASN A 370 -43.18 -11.06 18.77
CA ASN A 370 -43.10 -11.39 20.21
C ASN A 370 -42.05 -10.59 21.01
N ASN A 371 -41.77 -9.32 20.64
CA ASN A 371 -40.83 -8.44 21.35
C ASN A 371 -39.38 -8.96 21.40
N LYS A 372 -38.98 -9.84 20.48
CA LYS A 372 -37.57 -10.23 20.32
C LYS A 372 -36.91 -9.35 19.27
N ASP A 373 -35.82 -8.70 19.63
CA ASP A 373 -35.06 -7.90 18.67
C ASP A 373 -34.41 -8.80 17.62
N VAL A 374 -34.59 -8.43 16.35
CA VAL A 374 -34.02 -9.14 15.20
C VAL A 374 -33.13 -8.17 14.44
N LEU A 375 -31.94 -8.63 14.07
CA LEU A 375 -31.02 -7.88 13.24
C LEU A 375 -31.48 -7.94 11.78
N LYS A 376 -31.96 -6.82 11.22
CA LYS A 376 -32.44 -6.76 9.83
C LYS A 376 -32.18 -5.41 9.18
N VAL A 377 -32.19 -5.39 7.84
CA VAL A 377 -32.10 -4.16 7.07
C VAL A 377 -33.31 -3.27 7.35
N ASN A 378 -33.07 -2.02 7.71
CA ASN A 378 -34.09 -1.00 7.93
C ASN A 378 -33.57 0.39 7.52
N THR A 379 -34.46 1.38 7.57
CA THR A 379 -34.13 2.77 7.29
C THR A 379 -34.52 3.68 8.44
N ARG A 380 -33.75 4.74 8.65
CA ARG A 380 -34.04 5.83 9.59
C ARG A 380 -33.81 7.17 8.91
N GLN A 381 -34.48 8.22 9.39
CA GLN A 381 -34.15 9.57 8.95
C GLN A 381 -32.86 10.02 9.64
N ALA A 382 -31.96 10.62 8.87
CA ALA A 382 -30.77 11.27 9.37
C ALA A 382 -30.73 12.74 8.91
N ARG A 383 -30.00 13.59 9.62
CA ARG A 383 -29.83 15.00 9.27
C ARG A 383 -28.43 15.48 9.62
N LEU A 384 -27.69 15.93 8.62
CA LEU A 384 -26.46 16.69 8.81
C LEU A 384 -26.82 18.17 9.00
N ARG A 385 -26.36 18.75 10.10
CA ARG A 385 -26.64 20.14 10.46
C ARG A 385 -25.45 20.78 11.16
N TYR A 386 -25.51 22.10 11.30
CA TYR A 386 -24.60 22.83 12.16
C TYR A 386 -25.33 23.89 12.98
N GLU A 387 -24.68 24.32 14.05
CA GLU A 387 -25.07 25.47 14.88
C GLU A 387 -23.92 26.49 14.90
N GLY A 388 -24.24 27.75 15.18
CA GLY A 388 -23.27 28.84 15.20
C GLY A 388 -22.81 29.29 13.81
N SER A 389 -21.76 30.12 13.78
CA SER A 389 -21.23 30.75 12.57
C SER A 389 -19.71 30.93 12.64
N GLY A 390 -19.06 31.06 11.48
CA GLY A 390 -17.61 31.24 11.38
C GLY A 390 -16.84 30.15 12.12
N ALA A 391 -15.85 30.57 12.92
CA ALA A 391 -15.01 29.67 13.74
C ALA A 391 -15.79 28.94 14.86
N ASN A 392 -16.98 29.43 15.25
CA ASN A 392 -17.80 28.82 16.30
C ASN A 392 -18.78 27.77 15.77
N ARG A 393 -18.66 27.39 14.48
CA ARG A 393 -19.56 26.42 13.86
C ARG A 393 -19.35 25.03 14.45
N LYS A 394 -20.41 24.42 14.96
CA LYS A 394 -20.43 23.04 15.48
C LYS A 394 -21.30 22.16 14.60
N PHE A 395 -20.81 21.02 14.17
CA PHE A 395 -21.52 20.11 13.27
C PHE A 395 -22.10 18.91 14.00
N TYR A 396 -23.22 18.42 13.50
CA TYR A 396 -23.94 17.29 14.09
C TYR A 396 -24.54 16.41 13.00
N LEU A 397 -24.48 15.10 13.24
CA LEU A 397 -25.37 14.14 12.60
C LEU A 397 -26.47 13.79 13.58
N ASN A 398 -27.71 14.12 13.24
CA ASN A 398 -28.89 13.64 13.95
C ASN A 398 -29.41 12.38 13.28
N VAL A 399 -29.77 11.36 14.05
CA VAL A 399 -30.41 10.14 13.54
C VAL A 399 -31.64 9.85 14.39
N SER A 400 -32.79 9.70 13.75
CA SER A 400 -34.03 9.33 14.43
C SER A 400 -33.84 8.05 15.24
N SER A 401 -34.23 8.07 16.51
CA SER A 401 -34.15 6.91 17.40
C SER A 401 -35.55 6.40 17.76
N PRO A 402 -35.68 5.13 18.18
CA PRO A 402 -36.94 4.61 18.71
C PRO A 402 -37.26 5.11 20.13
N TYR A 403 -36.41 5.95 20.74
CA TYR A 403 -36.52 6.38 22.15
C TYR A 403 -37.13 7.78 22.33
N GLY A 404 -37.70 8.37 21.28
CA GLY A 404 -38.43 9.64 21.34
C GLY A 404 -37.62 10.87 20.91
N ASP A 405 -36.32 10.90 21.21
CA ASP A 405 -35.39 11.93 20.73
C ASP A 405 -34.39 11.37 19.69
N ASP A 406 -33.75 12.23 18.90
CA ASP A 406 -32.69 11.82 17.97
C ASP A 406 -31.41 11.42 18.72
N PHE A 407 -30.68 10.46 18.19
CA PHE A 407 -29.24 10.36 18.46
C PHE A 407 -28.54 11.55 17.83
N VAL A 408 -27.75 12.30 18.61
CA VAL A 408 -27.03 13.50 18.17
C VAL A 408 -25.53 13.23 18.27
N PHE A 409 -24.88 12.98 17.13
CA PHE A 409 -23.44 12.74 17.05
C PHE A 409 -22.71 14.05 16.72
N PRO A 410 -21.86 14.57 17.62
CA PRO A 410 -21.01 15.72 17.31
C PRO A 410 -19.95 15.35 16.25
N LEU A 411 -19.78 16.22 15.25
CA LEU A 411 -18.85 16.02 14.14
C LEU A 411 -17.82 17.16 14.04
N THR A 412 -16.64 16.83 13.54
CA THR A 412 -15.62 17.81 13.13
C THR A 412 -15.48 17.80 11.61
N TYR A 413 -15.68 18.96 10.96
CA TYR A 413 -15.48 19.07 9.53
C TYR A 413 -14.00 19.23 9.17
N VAL A 414 -13.53 18.45 8.21
CA VAL A 414 -12.16 18.49 7.68
C VAL A 414 -12.22 19.06 6.27
N ALA A 415 -12.01 20.37 6.13
CA ALA A 415 -12.18 21.08 4.87
C ALA A 415 -11.26 20.57 3.74
N SER A 416 -10.01 20.23 4.06
CA SER A 416 -9.04 19.70 3.10
C SER A 416 -9.45 18.36 2.48
N ALA A 417 -10.22 17.55 3.22
CA ALA A 417 -10.72 16.25 2.78
C ALA A 417 -12.22 16.25 2.43
N LYS A 418 -12.89 17.41 2.60
CA LYS A 418 -14.35 17.57 2.51
C LYS A 418 -15.15 16.48 3.24
N ALA A 419 -14.65 16.07 4.40
CA ALA A 419 -15.14 14.93 5.16
C ALA A 419 -15.50 15.34 6.60
N PHE A 420 -16.18 14.45 7.33
CA PHE A 420 -16.41 14.62 8.76
C PHE A 420 -15.65 13.58 9.57
N LEU A 421 -15.14 13.97 10.73
CA LEU A 421 -14.67 13.06 11.76
C LEU A 421 -15.74 12.92 12.85
N MET A 422 -16.01 11.68 13.25
CA MET A 422 -16.82 11.34 14.41
C MET A 422 -15.93 10.68 15.46
N GLN A 423 -15.93 11.20 16.68
CA GLN A 423 -15.12 10.67 17.78
C GLN A 423 -15.82 9.46 18.41
N SER A 424 -15.06 8.52 18.99
CA SER A 424 -15.61 7.46 19.82
C SER A 424 -15.96 7.97 21.22
N GLY A 425 -16.85 7.26 21.92
CA GLY A 425 -17.24 7.56 23.30
C GLY A 425 -18.01 8.87 23.47
N GLN A 426 -18.67 9.37 22.42
CA GLN A 426 -19.52 10.55 22.52
C GLN A 426 -20.86 10.17 23.10
N ASN A 427 -21.35 10.94 24.07
CA ASN A 427 -22.74 10.86 24.52
C ASN A 427 -23.66 11.36 23.41
N VAL A 428 -24.54 10.51 22.90
CA VAL A 428 -25.39 10.79 21.73
C VAL A 428 -26.85 10.98 22.09
N ILE A 429 -27.29 10.49 23.24
CA ILE A 429 -28.62 10.75 23.81
C ILE A 429 -28.58 10.44 25.31
N THR A 430 -29.31 11.22 26.09
CA THR A 430 -29.53 10.98 27.52
C THR A 430 -31.00 10.64 27.76
N ILE A 431 -31.27 9.42 28.21
CA ILE A 431 -32.62 8.91 28.47
C ILE A 431 -32.89 9.05 29.97
N ARG A 432 -33.96 9.78 30.33
CA ARG A 432 -34.36 10.00 31.73
C ARG A 432 -35.73 9.41 31.98
N ASN A 433 -35.86 8.61 33.04
CA ASN A 433 -37.14 8.22 33.60
C ASN A 433 -37.21 8.58 35.09
N SER A 434 -38.35 8.33 35.74
CA SER A 434 -38.57 8.69 37.15
C SER A 434 -37.66 7.97 38.16
N ARG A 435 -36.91 6.94 37.72
CA ARG A 435 -36.08 6.07 38.58
C ARG A 435 -34.59 6.10 38.24
N ALA A 436 -34.22 6.44 37.00
CA ALA A 436 -32.85 6.37 36.52
C ALA A 436 -32.60 7.31 35.33
N THR A 437 -31.34 7.69 35.17
CA THR A 437 -30.80 8.33 33.97
C THR A 437 -29.82 7.37 33.31
N TYR A 438 -29.94 7.22 31.99
CA TYR A 438 -29.02 6.44 31.17
C TYR A 438 -28.42 7.33 30.09
N TYR A 439 -27.15 7.09 29.81
CA TYR A 439 -26.39 7.80 28.78
C TYR A 439 -26.06 6.81 27.68
N ILE A 440 -26.32 7.18 26.43
CA ILE A 440 -25.98 6.32 25.30
C ILE A 440 -24.75 6.88 24.63
N ALA A 441 -23.72 6.03 24.46
CA ALA A 441 -22.47 6.42 23.82
C ALA A 441 -22.17 5.57 22.60
N ASN A 442 -21.49 6.17 21.62
CA ASN A 442 -21.04 5.45 20.44
C ASN A 442 -19.65 4.81 20.62
N SER A 443 -19.44 3.69 19.94
CA SER A 443 -18.10 3.11 19.74
C SER A 443 -18.00 2.52 18.33
N PHE A 444 -16.77 2.31 17.86
CA PHE A 444 -16.51 1.75 16.54
C PHE A 444 -15.90 0.36 16.68
N ASN A 445 -16.40 -0.60 15.91
CA ASN A 445 -15.80 -1.92 15.81
C ASN A 445 -15.10 -2.08 14.48
N ILE A 446 -13.84 -2.54 14.55
CA ILE A 446 -13.02 -2.91 13.40
C ILE A 446 -13.51 -4.23 12.82
N ASP A 447 -13.94 -5.15 13.68
CA ASP A 447 -14.58 -6.42 13.31
C ASP A 447 -15.50 -6.92 14.43
N ALA A 448 -15.93 -8.18 14.36
CA ALA A 448 -16.82 -8.78 15.36
C ALA A 448 -16.25 -8.80 16.78
N ASN A 449 -14.93 -8.84 16.94
CA ASN A 449 -14.23 -9.11 18.20
C ASN A 449 -13.34 -7.94 18.67
N ARG A 450 -13.08 -6.96 17.79
CA ARG A 450 -12.22 -5.80 18.08
C ARG A 450 -12.97 -4.49 17.86
N GLY A 451 -12.90 -3.60 18.84
CA GLY A 451 -13.46 -2.26 18.75
C GLY A 451 -12.79 -1.29 19.70
N THR A 452 -13.25 -0.04 19.66
CA THR A 452 -12.73 1.05 20.49
C THR A 452 -13.22 0.99 21.93
N GLY A 453 -14.26 0.19 22.22
CA GLY A 453 -14.86 0.11 23.55
C GLY A 453 -15.26 1.50 24.07
N THR A 454 -14.77 1.84 25.27
CA THR A 454 -14.99 3.14 25.94
C THR A 454 -13.91 4.17 25.64
N ASP A 455 -12.89 3.85 24.83
CA ASP A 455 -11.85 4.79 24.45
C ASP A 455 -12.41 5.99 23.69
N THR A 456 -11.87 7.19 23.96
CA THR A 456 -12.33 8.44 23.35
C THR A 456 -11.31 9.03 22.36
N ASP A 457 -10.13 8.43 22.20
CA ASP A 457 -9.08 8.95 21.32
C ASP A 457 -9.23 8.50 19.86
N PHE A 458 -10.27 7.73 19.52
CA PHE A 458 -10.49 7.24 18.16
C PHE A 458 -11.45 8.13 17.38
N TYR A 459 -11.19 8.26 16.08
CA TYR A 459 -11.97 9.08 15.15
C TYR A 459 -12.23 8.33 13.85
N ASN A 460 -13.49 8.21 13.48
CA ASN A 460 -13.94 7.62 12.23
C ASN A 460 -14.13 8.70 11.17
N LEU A 461 -13.50 8.53 9.99
CA LEU A 461 -13.60 9.46 8.87
C LEU A 461 -14.79 9.11 7.94
N ILE A 462 -15.70 10.06 7.77
CA ILE A 462 -16.89 9.95 6.92
C ILE A 462 -16.63 10.76 5.65
N THR A 463 -16.38 10.05 4.55
CA THR A 463 -16.19 10.63 3.21
C THR A 463 -17.48 10.53 2.40
N PHE A 464 -17.68 11.48 1.48
CA PHE A 464 -18.86 11.55 0.65
C PHE A 464 -18.54 11.15 -0.78
N SER A 465 -19.53 10.55 -1.43
CA SER A 465 -19.55 10.31 -2.86
C SER A 465 -20.74 11.03 -3.49
N VAL A 466 -20.57 11.47 -4.73
CA VAL A 466 -21.63 12.08 -5.52
C VAL A 466 -21.79 11.26 -6.80
N ASN A 467 -22.97 10.71 -7.03
CA ASN A 467 -23.25 9.94 -8.24
C ASN A 467 -23.62 10.86 -9.43
N GLU A 468 -23.76 10.28 -10.62
CA GLU A 468 -24.07 11.01 -11.86
C GLU A 468 -25.44 11.71 -11.83
N ASN A 469 -26.36 11.26 -10.98
CA ASN A 469 -27.65 11.91 -10.77
C ASN A 469 -27.58 13.06 -9.75
N GLY A 470 -26.43 13.24 -9.08
CA GLY A 470 -26.22 14.24 -8.03
C GLY A 470 -26.61 13.78 -6.62
N ASP A 471 -26.96 12.49 -6.44
CA ASP A 471 -27.21 11.96 -5.10
C ASP A 471 -25.90 11.91 -4.33
N ILE A 472 -25.98 12.30 -3.05
CA ILE A 472 -24.85 12.28 -2.13
C ILE A 472 -25.00 11.06 -1.24
N SER A 473 -23.95 10.27 -1.08
CA SER A 473 -23.94 9.17 -0.11
C SER A 473 -22.65 9.10 0.70
N ALA A 474 -22.75 8.62 1.93
CA ALA A 474 -21.60 8.36 2.79
C ALA A 474 -21.85 7.16 3.68
N SER A 475 -20.82 6.33 3.87
CA SER A 475 -20.80 5.31 4.91
C SER A 475 -20.47 5.97 6.25
N LEU A 476 -21.20 5.64 7.30
CA LEU A 476 -20.82 6.01 8.68
C LEU A 476 -19.72 5.11 9.23
N CYS A 477 -19.38 4.04 8.52
CA CYS A 477 -18.22 3.19 8.79
C CYS A 477 -17.10 3.51 7.80
N GLY A 478 -15.98 4.05 8.28
CA GLY A 478 -14.89 4.55 7.45
C GLY A 478 -13.50 4.32 8.04
N PRO A 479 -12.45 4.92 7.43
CA PRO A 479 -11.08 4.82 7.93
C PRO A 479 -10.97 5.32 9.38
N LEU A 480 -10.31 4.54 10.23
CA LEU A 480 -10.16 4.81 11.66
C LEU A 480 -8.83 5.51 11.95
N PHE A 481 -8.87 6.54 12.78
CA PHE A 481 -7.72 7.29 13.25
C PHE A 481 -7.66 7.23 14.76
N VAL A 482 -6.45 7.34 15.31
CA VAL A 482 -6.22 7.48 16.75
C VAL A 482 -5.46 8.77 17.02
N LYS A 483 -5.84 9.49 18.07
CA LYS A 483 -5.16 10.70 18.52
C LYS A 483 -3.96 10.31 19.39
N VAL A 484 -2.77 10.64 18.91
CA VAL A 484 -1.51 10.42 19.62
C VAL A 484 -0.77 11.74 19.69
N ASN A 485 -0.48 12.23 20.91
CA ASN A 485 0.20 13.51 21.13
C ASN A 485 -0.48 14.70 20.41
N GLY A 486 -1.82 14.69 20.38
CA GLY A 486 -2.61 15.74 19.74
C GLY A 486 -2.77 15.61 18.22
N GLN A 487 -2.10 14.65 17.58
CA GLN A 487 -2.19 14.41 16.14
C GLN A 487 -3.00 13.16 15.83
N LEU A 488 -3.83 13.22 14.79
CA LEU A 488 -4.52 12.04 14.28
C LEU A 488 -3.58 11.20 13.44
N ARG A 489 -3.53 9.90 13.73
CA ARG A 489 -2.76 8.91 12.96
C ARG A 489 -3.71 7.85 12.42
N TYR A 490 -3.63 7.60 11.12
CA TYR A 490 -4.41 6.53 10.50
C TYR A 490 -3.94 5.18 11.05
N VAL A 491 -4.87 4.34 11.53
CA VAL A 491 -4.51 3.04 12.13
C VAL A 491 -4.39 1.91 11.10
N ASN A 492 -4.49 2.24 9.81
CA ASN A 492 -4.53 1.28 8.70
C ASN A 492 -5.68 0.27 8.80
N LEU A 493 -6.82 0.70 9.37
CA LEU A 493 -8.02 -0.09 9.58
C LEU A 493 -9.26 0.75 9.23
N THR A 494 -10.30 0.07 8.77
CA THR A 494 -11.63 0.64 8.51
C THR A 494 -12.60 0.02 9.50
N THR A 495 -13.51 0.83 10.04
CA THR A 495 -14.56 0.32 10.94
C THR A 495 -15.55 -0.51 10.14
N GLU A 496 -16.03 -1.62 10.69
CA GLU A 496 -17.09 -2.44 10.09
C GLU A 496 -18.47 -2.21 10.74
N ARG A 497 -18.48 -1.86 12.03
CA ARG A 497 -19.73 -1.72 12.78
C ARG A 497 -19.70 -0.49 13.67
N PHE A 498 -20.88 0.10 13.81
CA PHE A 498 -21.13 1.21 14.70
C PHE A 498 -21.98 0.73 15.87
N ILE A 499 -21.51 0.89 17.10
CA ILE A 499 -22.17 0.35 18.30
C ILE A 499 -22.69 1.51 19.15
N LEU A 500 -23.87 1.32 19.73
CA LEU A 500 -24.45 2.21 20.73
C LEU A 500 -24.65 1.43 22.03
N ASN A 501 -23.94 1.84 23.08
CA ASN A 501 -24.02 1.23 24.40
C ASN A 501 -24.71 2.18 25.39
N ALA A 502 -25.50 1.62 26.31
CA ALA A 502 -26.11 2.33 27.42
C ALA A 502 -25.23 2.25 28.67
N TYR A 503 -25.06 3.38 29.35
CA TYR A 503 -24.28 3.52 30.57
C TYR A 503 -25.12 4.14 31.68
N SER A 504 -24.85 3.75 32.93
CA SER A 504 -25.55 4.27 34.11
C SER A 504 -24.99 5.62 34.60
N SER A 505 -23.78 6.01 34.18
CA SER A 505 -23.11 7.26 34.56
C SER A 505 -22.04 7.67 33.54
N GLU A 506 -21.59 8.93 33.64
CA GLU A 506 -20.39 9.45 32.99
C GLU A 506 -19.27 9.63 34.04
N PRO A 507 -17.98 9.44 33.69
CA PRO A 507 -17.45 9.03 32.38
C PRO A 507 -17.78 7.56 32.05
N PHE A 508 -17.79 7.22 30.76
CA PHE A 508 -18.07 5.86 30.29
C PHE A 508 -16.91 4.92 30.61
N SER A 509 -17.24 3.74 31.12
CA SER A 509 -16.28 2.69 31.47
C SER A 509 -16.94 1.31 31.36
N ASP A 510 -16.12 0.26 31.40
CA ASP A 510 -16.65 -1.11 31.37
C ASP A 510 -17.43 -1.46 32.65
N ASP A 511 -17.18 -0.74 33.75
CA ASP A 511 -17.85 -0.95 35.04
C ASP A 511 -19.28 -0.42 35.08
N ASN A 512 -19.61 0.56 34.22
CA ASN A 512 -20.92 1.22 34.22
C ASN A 512 -21.73 1.00 32.93
N ILE A 513 -21.29 0.10 32.05
CA ILE A 513 -22.07 -0.37 30.92
C ILE A 513 -23.27 -1.19 31.42
N VAL A 514 -24.45 -0.87 30.91
CA VAL A 514 -25.71 -1.52 31.29
C VAL A 514 -26.12 -2.53 30.22
N ALA A 515 -26.05 -2.14 28.96
CA ALA A 515 -26.42 -2.99 27.83
C ALA A 515 -25.89 -2.42 26.51
N MET A 516 -25.72 -3.27 25.50
CA MET A 516 -25.64 -2.84 24.11
C MET A 516 -27.05 -2.53 23.61
N LEU A 517 -27.28 -1.28 23.20
CA LEU A 517 -28.59 -0.77 22.80
C LEU A 517 -28.87 -1.02 21.32
N ASP A 518 -27.87 -0.79 20.46
CA ASP A 518 -28.00 -0.96 19.03
C ASP A 518 -26.64 -1.24 18.39
N MET A 519 -26.67 -1.86 17.21
CA MET A 519 -25.51 -2.14 16.39
C MET A 519 -25.89 -1.89 14.94
N TRP A 520 -25.13 -1.06 14.25
CA TRP A 520 -25.35 -0.75 12.84
C TRP A 520 -24.26 -1.37 12.00
N ILE A 521 -24.69 -2.20 11.04
CA ILE A 521 -23.84 -2.82 10.03
C ILE A 521 -24.18 -2.21 8.67
N ASN A 522 -23.14 -1.83 7.93
CA ASN A 522 -23.25 -1.09 6.67
C ASN A 522 -24.15 0.17 6.75
N PRO A 523 -23.97 1.05 7.75
CA PRO A 523 -24.75 2.29 7.84
C PRO A 523 -24.37 3.26 6.74
N VAL A 524 -25.28 3.48 5.78
CA VAL A 524 -25.09 4.40 4.65
C VAL A 524 -26.16 5.48 4.67
N ILE A 525 -25.75 6.74 4.75
CA ILE A 525 -26.63 7.89 4.56
C ILE A 525 -26.70 8.26 3.08
N THR A 526 -27.90 8.52 2.55
CA THR A 526 -28.12 8.94 1.16
C THR A 526 -29.06 10.14 1.10
N LYS A 527 -28.67 11.18 0.36
CA LYS A 527 -29.49 12.36 0.05
C LYS A 527 -29.71 12.42 -1.46
N ARG A 528 -30.97 12.32 -1.87
CA ARG A 528 -31.32 12.31 -3.29
C ARG A 528 -31.35 13.70 -3.91
N SER A 529 -30.97 13.75 -5.17
CA SER A 529 -31.08 14.90 -6.06
C SER A 529 -32.53 15.07 -6.52
N SER A 530 -33.21 16.15 -6.08
CA SER A 530 -34.62 16.57 -6.29
C SER A 530 -35.67 15.89 -5.38
N SER A 531 -36.62 16.58 -4.71
CA SER A 531 -37.22 17.92 -4.82
C SER A 531 -37.11 18.76 -3.52
N SER A 532 -37.37 20.07 -3.62
CA SER A 532 -37.41 21.11 -2.56
C SER A 532 -37.40 20.67 -1.09
N SER A 533 -36.30 20.96 -0.37
CA SER A 533 -36.40 21.33 1.04
C SER A 533 -36.22 22.85 1.12
N SER A 534 -37.34 23.53 1.34
CA SER A 534 -37.48 24.96 1.61
C SER A 534 -36.96 25.37 2.98
N ALA A 535 -35.81 24.84 3.41
CA ALA A 535 -35.06 25.41 4.51
C ALA A 535 -33.89 26.18 3.91
N LYS A 536 -34.07 27.50 3.75
CA LYS A 536 -32.99 28.45 3.45
C LYS A 536 -31.83 28.14 4.41
N PRO A 537 -30.71 27.55 3.95
CA PRO A 537 -29.50 27.57 4.76
C PRO A 537 -29.13 29.04 4.91
N ALA A 538 -28.71 29.47 6.09
CA ALA A 538 -28.15 30.80 6.26
C ALA A 538 -27.10 31.02 5.17
N ILE A 539 -27.28 32.09 4.40
CA ILE A 539 -26.36 32.52 3.34
C ILE A 539 -24.99 32.65 3.99
N LEU A 540 -24.01 31.92 3.47
CA LEU A 540 -22.62 32.25 3.68
C LEU A 540 -22.16 33.00 2.43
N PRO A 541 -21.58 34.20 2.58
CA PRO A 541 -20.67 34.70 1.57
C PRO A 541 -19.48 33.74 1.54
N GLU A 542 -19.31 33.01 0.45
CA GLU A 542 -17.99 32.53 0.08
C GLU A 542 -17.21 33.76 -0.37
N GLU A 543 -16.51 34.40 0.56
CA GLU A 543 -15.49 35.35 0.16
C GLU A 543 -14.34 34.57 -0.46
N THR A 544 -14.16 34.78 -1.77
CA THR A 544 -12.93 34.48 -2.49
C THR A 544 -11.76 35.11 -1.76
N SER A 545 -11.01 34.30 -1.02
CA SER A 545 -9.67 34.66 -0.54
C SER A 545 -8.91 33.40 -0.21
N ASP A 546 -7.63 33.39 -0.60
CA ASP A 546 -6.62 32.45 -0.13
C ASP A 546 -6.68 32.34 1.40
N ASN A 547 -7.35 31.31 1.91
CA ASN A 547 -7.35 31.00 3.33
C ASN A 547 -6.34 29.89 3.60
N THR A 548 -5.07 30.22 3.41
CA THR A 548 -3.92 29.49 3.95
C THR A 548 -3.75 29.71 5.46
N LEU A 549 -4.58 30.52 6.14
CA LEU A 549 -4.48 30.73 7.59
C LEU A 549 -5.85 30.93 8.26
N SER A 550 -6.48 29.81 8.64
CA SER A 550 -7.34 29.68 9.83
C SER A 550 -7.27 28.21 10.31
N LEU A 551 -6.16 27.74 10.89
CA LEU A 551 -5.72 27.92 12.29
C LEU A 551 -6.91 27.69 13.25
N GLN A 552 -6.93 26.74 14.18
CA GLN A 552 -5.89 25.94 14.82
C GLN A 552 -6.66 24.82 15.57
N MET A 553 -6.14 23.59 15.60
CA MET A 553 -6.51 22.66 16.69
C MET A 553 -6.34 23.40 18.02
N PRO A 554 -7.17 23.16 19.06
CA PRO A 554 -7.10 23.92 20.30
C PRO A 554 -5.65 24.00 20.80
N GLN A 555 -5.08 25.20 20.79
CA GLN A 555 -3.72 25.46 21.23
C GLN A 555 -3.74 25.74 22.74
N TYR A 556 -3.05 24.90 23.50
CA TYR A 556 -2.36 25.34 24.70
C TYR A 556 -0.84 25.27 24.41
N LEU A 557 -0.15 26.40 24.56
CA LEU A 557 1.27 26.70 24.27
C LEU A 557 2.17 26.45 25.53
N PRO A 558 3.53 26.46 25.49
CA PRO A 558 4.48 26.72 24.38
C PRO A 558 5.72 25.77 24.31
N ASN A 559 6.09 25.31 23.10
CA ASN A 559 7.40 25.58 22.46
C ASN A 559 7.71 24.61 21.30
N ARG A 560 7.95 25.23 20.14
CA ARG A 560 8.56 24.75 18.88
C ARG A 560 7.63 24.19 17.79
N ILE A 561 7.97 24.70 16.61
CA ILE A 561 7.28 24.80 15.31
C ILE A 561 7.64 23.58 14.42
N PRO A 562 6.85 23.28 13.37
CA PRO A 562 6.40 21.95 12.96
C PRO A 562 6.91 21.51 11.57
N SER A 563 6.48 20.33 11.14
CA SER A 563 6.07 20.07 9.75
C SER A 563 4.90 19.07 9.74
N PHE A 564 3.83 19.42 9.03
CA PHE A 564 2.71 18.56 8.72
C PHE A 564 2.72 18.39 7.19
N ASP A 565 3.23 17.27 6.72
CA ASP A 565 2.95 16.73 5.39
C ASP A 565 2.15 15.45 5.60
N VAL A 566 0.84 15.52 5.35
CA VAL A 566 0.04 14.32 5.11
C VAL A 566 -0.45 14.46 3.68
N ASP A 567 0.32 13.90 2.77
CA ASP A 567 -0.06 13.74 1.38
C ASP A 567 -1.21 12.72 1.29
N PHE A 568 -2.44 13.22 1.14
CA PHE A 568 -3.63 12.40 0.90
C PHE A 568 -3.64 11.76 -0.50
N SER A 569 -2.58 11.90 -1.30
CA SER A 569 -2.37 11.16 -2.54
C SER A 569 -1.88 9.72 -2.33
N SER A 570 -1.52 9.33 -1.09
CA SER A 570 -1.18 7.94 -0.78
C SER A 570 -2.41 7.04 -0.99
N ARG A 571 -2.35 6.21 -2.03
CA ARG A 571 -3.41 5.28 -2.45
C ARG A 571 -4.06 4.61 -1.24
N LEU A 572 -5.36 4.85 -1.04
CA LEU A 572 -6.20 3.99 -0.23
C LEU A 572 -5.99 2.56 -0.75
N THR A 573 -5.37 1.70 0.07
CA THR A 573 -5.05 0.33 -0.32
C THR A 573 -6.31 -0.39 -0.83
N THR A 574 -6.13 -1.23 -1.84
CA THR A 574 -7.13 -2.02 -2.59
C THR A 574 -8.10 -2.87 -1.75
N SER A 575 -7.91 -2.94 -0.42
CA SER A 575 -8.87 -3.48 0.54
C SER A 575 -10.24 -2.76 0.54
N VAL A 576 -10.29 -1.47 0.20
CA VAL A 576 -11.56 -0.69 0.17
C VAL A 576 -12.43 -1.04 -1.06
N ALA A 577 -11.84 -1.58 -2.14
CA ALA A 577 -12.57 -1.95 -3.35
C ALA A 577 -13.47 -3.19 -3.18
N LYS A 578 -13.27 -4.00 -2.13
CA LYS A 578 -14.14 -5.16 -1.84
C LYS A 578 -15.45 -4.80 -1.14
N GLN A 579 -15.54 -3.68 -0.43
CA GLN A 579 -16.81 -3.25 0.19
C GLN A 579 -17.77 -2.54 -0.77
N VAL A 580 -17.30 -2.09 -1.93
CA VAL A 580 -18.18 -1.52 -2.99
C VAL A 580 -18.77 -2.62 -3.89
N LYS A 581 -18.19 -3.83 -3.92
CA LYS A 581 -18.70 -4.96 -4.72
C LYS A 581 -19.86 -5.75 -4.08
N LEU A 582 -20.29 -5.39 -2.88
CA LEU A 582 -21.47 -5.98 -2.21
C LEU A 582 -22.76 -5.15 -2.40
N ASN A 583 -22.72 -4.10 -3.22
CA ASN A 583 -23.87 -3.23 -3.53
C ASN A 583 -24.32 -3.30 -5.01
N LYS A 584 -24.23 -4.47 -5.64
CA LYS A 584 -25.02 -4.78 -6.84
C LYS A 584 -26.12 -5.77 -6.51
#